data_AF-A0A6L6UDM5-F1
#
_entry.id   AF-A0A6L6UDM5-F1
#
_cell.length_a   1.000
_cell.length_b   1.000
_cell.length_c   1.000
_cell.angle_alpha   90.00
_cell.angle_beta   90.00
_cell.angle_gamma   90.00
#
_symmetry.space_group_name_H-M   'P 1'
#
loop_
_entity.id
_entity.type
_entity.pdbx_description
1 polymer ?
#
loop_
_entity_poly.entity_id
_entity_poly.type
_entity_poly.pdbx_seq_one_letter_code
_entity_poly.pdbx_strand_id
1 'polypeptide(L)'
;MIEQQFQNLAETYNCKWQNETYRVDVESGFGIEISYYTITIPHQESGITIRYEFGNHNLAKIKSSIKTVNAINNFTLTTRSHFSRLLYSKANIWQIKCKNNVLEKTVLNCLKESGLARLAQTEAFEPTIKGIQNNDTYTLTTEFYLGFNNKEQSLFPSLHFHQLMLDNFNRNYDVITEPNIN
;
A
#
# COMPACT_ATOMS: atom_id res chain seq x y z
N MET A 1 -11.30 0.54 -16.51
CA MET A 1 -10.59 1.65 -15.83
C MET A 1 -9.45 1.14 -14.95
N ILE A 2 -9.70 0.24 -13.99
CA ILE A 2 -8.62 -0.27 -13.13
C ILE A 2 -7.60 -1.13 -13.91
N GLU A 3 -8.08 -2.01 -14.79
CA GLU A 3 -7.26 -2.84 -15.68
C GLU A 3 -6.27 -2.00 -16.49
N GLN A 4 -6.73 -0.92 -17.11
CA GLN A 4 -5.87 0.01 -17.85
C GLN A 4 -4.79 0.62 -16.95
N GLN A 5 -5.08 0.93 -15.69
CA GLN A 5 -4.06 1.47 -14.78
C GLN A 5 -2.99 0.41 -14.42
N PHE A 6 -3.39 -0.85 -14.24
CA PHE A 6 -2.45 -1.95 -14.04
C PHE A 6 -1.60 -2.20 -15.28
N GLN A 7 -2.19 -2.14 -16.48
CA GLN A 7 -1.46 -2.20 -17.74
C GLN A 7 -0.47 -1.03 -17.87
N ASN A 8 -0.90 0.20 -17.61
CA ASN A 8 -0.03 1.38 -17.68
C ASN A 8 1.15 1.27 -16.70
N LEU A 9 0.92 0.74 -15.49
CA LEU A 9 2.01 0.46 -14.54
C LEU A 9 2.96 -0.61 -15.06
N ALA A 10 2.43 -1.72 -15.58
CA ALA A 10 3.23 -2.80 -16.13
C ALA A 10 4.15 -2.30 -17.26
N GLU A 11 3.63 -1.45 -18.15
CA GLU A 11 4.41 -0.80 -19.20
C GLU A 11 5.46 0.17 -18.63
N THR A 12 5.08 1.03 -17.68
CA THR A 12 5.98 2.01 -17.05
C THR A 12 7.17 1.35 -16.34
N TYR A 13 6.93 0.23 -15.66
CA TYR A 13 7.94 -0.47 -14.86
C TYR A 13 8.51 -1.72 -15.55
N ASN A 14 8.17 -1.94 -16.82
CA ASN A 14 8.57 -3.10 -17.61
C ASN A 14 8.38 -4.44 -16.87
N CYS A 15 7.21 -4.62 -16.27
CA CYS A 15 6.83 -5.83 -15.53
C CYS A 15 5.52 -6.43 -16.06
N LYS A 16 5.14 -7.60 -15.53
CA LYS A 16 3.88 -8.26 -15.88
C LYS A 16 2.86 -8.07 -14.76
N TRP A 17 1.60 -7.97 -15.14
CA TRP A 17 0.47 -8.00 -14.24
C TRP A 17 -0.44 -9.19 -14.59
N GLN A 18 -1.30 -9.58 -13.65
CA GLN A 18 -2.19 -10.74 -13.75
C GLN A 18 -3.62 -10.34 -13.37
N ASN A 19 -4.60 -10.90 -14.10
CA ASN A 19 -6.02 -10.86 -13.77
C ASN A 19 -6.51 -12.29 -13.56
N GLU A 20 -7.07 -12.57 -12.39
CA GLU A 20 -7.72 -13.84 -12.08
C GLU A 20 -9.17 -13.57 -11.68
N THR A 21 -10.12 -14.15 -12.41
CA THR A 21 -11.54 -14.03 -12.10
C THR A 21 -12.16 -15.40 -11.90
N TYR A 22 -12.93 -15.56 -10.83
CA TYR A 22 -13.68 -16.78 -10.54
C TYR A 22 -15.04 -16.45 -9.93
N ARG A 23 -15.95 -17.42 -10.00
CA ARG A 23 -17.30 -17.31 -9.44
C ARG A 23 -17.43 -18.20 -8.22
N VAL A 24 -17.98 -17.65 -7.14
CA VAL A 24 -18.30 -18.39 -5.91
C VAL A 24 -19.81 -18.50 -5.81
N ASP A 25 -20.32 -19.72 -5.83
CA ASP A 25 -21.74 -19.96 -5.59
C ASP A 25 -22.05 -19.77 -4.10
N VAL A 26 -23.07 -18.97 -3.79
CA VAL A 26 -23.62 -18.82 -2.44
C VAL A 26 -24.98 -19.51 -2.36
N GLU A 27 -25.35 -19.95 -1.16
CA GLU A 27 -26.56 -20.76 -0.89
C GLU A 27 -27.87 -20.14 -1.42
N SER A 28 -27.90 -18.82 -1.68
CA SER A 28 -29.04 -18.12 -2.27
C SER A 28 -29.22 -18.32 -3.78
N GLY A 29 -28.35 -19.10 -4.45
CA GLY A 29 -28.43 -19.41 -5.88
C GLY A 29 -27.86 -18.32 -6.80
N PHE A 30 -27.38 -17.21 -6.25
CA PHE A 30 -26.72 -16.13 -7.01
C PHE A 30 -25.20 -16.18 -6.78
N GLY A 31 -24.43 -16.69 -7.74
CA GLY A 31 -22.97 -16.69 -7.62
C GLY A 31 -22.37 -15.28 -7.62
N ILE A 32 -21.37 -15.04 -6.78
CA ILE A 32 -20.60 -13.80 -6.70
C ILE A 32 -19.35 -13.95 -7.58
N GLU A 33 -19.14 -13.01 -8.49
CA GLU A 33 -17.90 -12.92 -9.27
C GLU A 33 -16.83 -12.18 -8.45
N ILE A 34 -15.65 -12.78 -8.34
CA ILE A 34 -14.49 -12.21 -7.64
C ILE A 34 -13.34 -12.09 -8.63
N SER A 35 -12.78 -10.89 -8.73
CA SER A 35 -11.62 -10.61 -9.59
C SER A 35 -10.43 -10.12 -8.77
N TYR A 36 -9.24 -10.63 -9.06
CA TYR A 36 -7.97 -10.17 -8.52
C TYR A 36 -7.09 -9.58 -9.61
N TYR A 37 -6.62 -8.37 -9.38
CA TYR A 37 -5.62 -7.68 -10.19
C TYR A 37 -4.33 -7.63 -9.39
N THR A 38 -3.27 -8.29 -9.88
CA THR A 38 -1.99 -8.38 -9.17
C THR A 38 -0.86 -7.89 -10.06
N ILE A 39 0.03 -7.07 -9.51
CA ILE A 39 1.27 -6.66 -10.16
C ILE A 39 2.41 -6.68 -9.12
N THR A 40 3.57 -7.16 -9.53
CA THR A 40 4.80 -7.08 -8.73
C THR A 40 5.77 -6.19 -9.48
N ILE A 41 6.14 -5.09 -8.84
CA ILE A 41 7.02 -4.07 -9.39
C ILE A 41 8.39 -4.21 -8.71
N PRO A 42 9.47 -4.46 -9.46
CA PRO A 42 10.81 -4.47 -8.90
C PRO A 42 11.21 -3.06 -8.46
N HIS A 43 11.78 -2.94 -7.26
CA HIS A 43 12.30 -1.69 -6.73
C HIS A 43 13.54 -1.97 -5.88
N GLN A 44 14.73 -1.73 -6.44
CA GLN A 44 16.02 -2.13 -5.86
C GLN A 44 16.03 -3.64 -5.57
N GLU A 45 16.53 -4.08 -4.40
CA GLU A 45 16.58 -5.48 -3.97
C GLU A 45 15.23 -5.99 -3.41
N SER A 46 14.13 -5.31 -3.71
CA SER A 46 12.82 -5.62 -3.13
C SER A 46 11.71 -5.58 -4.18
N GLY A 47 10.71 -6.42 -4.00
CA GLY A 47 9.47 -6.38 -4.78
C GLY A 47 8.40 -5.59 -4.05
N ILE A 48 7.67 -4.74 -4.78
CA ILE A 48 6.42 -4.15 -4.32
C ILE A 48 5.27 -4.89 -5.01
N THR A 49 4.50 -5.64 -4.24
CA THR A 49 3.32 -6.35 -4.75
C THR A 49 2.08 -5.53 -4.45
N ILE A 50 1.29 -5.24 -5.48
CA ILE A 50 -0.02 -4.59 -5.38
C ILE A 50 -1.06 -5.61 -5.80
N ARG A 51 -2.09 -5.81 -4.98
CA ARG A 51 -3.22 -6.71 -5.24
C ARG A 51 -4.53 -5.98 -4.97
N TYR A 52 -5.41 -5.91 -5.97
CA TYR A 52 -6.77 -5.38 -5.84
C TYR A 52 -7.75 -6.53 -6.00
N GLU A 53 -8.62 -6.71 -5.01
CA GLU A 53 -9.74 -7.64 -5.03
C GLU A 53 -11.03 -6.86 -5.31
N PHE A 54 -11.85 -7.34 -6.24
CA PHE A 54 -13.22 -6.85 -6.48
C PHE A 54 -14.22 -7.99 -6.31
N GLY A 55 -15.44 -7.66 -5.90
CA GLY A 55 -16.56 -8.60 -5.80
C GLY A 55 -16.93 -8.97 -4.38
N ASN A 56 -15.98 -9.50 -3.61
CA ASN A 56 -16.22 -9.90 -2.22
C ASN A 56 -15.91 -8.78 -1.23
N HIS A 57 -14.64 -8.58 -0.83
CA HIS A 57 -14.29 -7.56 0.15
C HIS A 57 -14.09 -6.16 -0.47
N ASN A 58 -13.87 -6.11 -1.80
CA ASN A 58 -13.44 -4.90 -2.51
C ASN A 58 -12.24 -4.24 -1.82
N LEU A 59 -11.12 -4.97 -1.72
CA LEU A 59 -9.96 -4.58 -0.91
C LEU A 59 -8.71 -4.45 -1.78
N ALA A 60 -7.96 -3.37 -1.57
CA ALA A 60 -6.60 -3.25 -2.07
C ALA A 60 -5.59 -3.56 -0.97
N LYS A 61 -4.52 -4.25 -1.35
CA LYS A 61 -3.37 -4.54 -0.51
C LYS A 61 -2.09 -4.29 -1.29
N ILE A 62 -1.20 -3.46 -0.72
CA ILE A 62 0.15 -3.23 -1.22
C ILE A 62 1.11 -3.72 -0.16
N LYS A 63 2.12 -4.49 -0.57
CA LYS A 63 3.11 -5.07 0.31
C LYS A 63 4.50 -4.87 -0.27
N SER A 64 5.44 -4.47 0.56
CA SER A 64 6.87 -4.56 0.28
C SER A 64 7.61 -5.04 1.52
N SER A 65 8.76 -5.67 1.32
CA SER A 65 9.57 -6.21 2.41
C SER A 65 11.05 -6.00 2.13
N ILE A 66 11.83 -5.71 3.17
CA ILE A 66 13.29 -5.62 3.13
C ILE A 66 13.88 -6.53 4.19
N LYS A 67 15.06 -7.08 3.92
CA LYS A 67 15.88 -7.75 4.94
C LYS A 67 16.84 -6.74 5.55
N THR A 68 16.92 -6.67 6.87
CA THR A 68 17.74 -5.70 7.59
C THR A 68 18.40 -6.37 8.79
N VAL A 69 19.67 -6.02 9.03
CA VAL A 69 20.39 -6.48 10.23
C VAL A 69 19.88 -5.73 11.46
N ASN A 70 19.54 -4.45 11.29
CA ASN A 70 19.08 -3.59 12.37
C ASN A 70 17.55 -3.58 12.44
N ALA A 71 17.01 -3.79 13.65
CA ALA A 71 15.57 -3.74 13.86
C ALA A 71 15.01 -2.34 13.59
N ILE A 72 14.06 -2.25 12.67
CA ILE A 72 13.32 -1.01 12.40
C ILE A 72 12.12 -0.95 13.34
N ASN A 73 11.81 0.23 13.87
CA ASN A 73 10.67 0.39 14.76
C ASN A 73 9.35 0.11 14.03
N ASN A 74 8.42 -0.55 14.71
CA ASN A 74 7.09 -0.75 14.19
C ASN A 74 6.31 0.56 14.16
N PHE A 75 5.45 0.72 13.15
CA PHE A 75 4.48 1.80 13.12
C PHE A 75 3.14 1.34 12.58
N THR A 76 2.10 2.08 12.94
CA THR A 76 0.78 1.97 12.32
C THR A 76 0.27 3.36 12.03
N LEU A 77 -0.21 3.56 10.83
CA LEU A 77 -0.81 4.79 10.35
C LEU A 77 -2.22 4.47 9.87
N THR A 78 -3.19 5.23 10.36
CA THR A 78 -4.59 5.13 9.97
C THR A 78 -5.13 6.52 9.67
N THR A 79 -6.20 6.60 8.89
CA THR A 79 -6.99 7.83 8.77
C THR A 79 -8.13 7.83 9.79
N ARG A 80 -8.55 9.04 10.20
CA ARG A 80 -9.86 9.23 10.82
C ARG A 80 -10.95 8.93 9.79
N SER A 81 -12.05 8.31 10.22
CA SER A 81 -13.16 8.01 9.32
C SER A 81 -13.74 9.28 8.69
N HIS A 82 -14.24 9.17 7.47
CA HIS A 82 -14.84 10.25 6.71
C HIS A 82 -16.01 10.89 7.47
N PHE A 83 -16.83 10.08 8.15
CA PHE A 83 -17.90 10.57 9.03
C PHE A 83 -17.36 11.41 10.19
N SER A 84 -16.28 10.97 10.85
CA SER A 84 -15.69 11.75 11.95
C SER A 84 -15.05 13.06 11.47
N ARG A 85 -14.62 13.13 10.20
CA ARG A 85 -14.05 14.35 9.60
C ARG A 85 -15.09 15.43 9.35
N LEU A 86 -16.35 15.06 9.06
CA LEU A 86 -17.46 16.02 8.93
C LEU A 86 -17.66 16.84 10.21
N LEU A 87 -17.34 16.26 11.38
CA LEU A 87 -17.47 16.92 12.68
C LEU A 87 -16.21 17.70 13.10
N TYR A 88 -15.05 17.43 12.49
CA TYR A 88 -13.75 17.98 12.87
C TYR A 88 -12.89 18.38 11.65
N SER A 89 -13.41 19.28 10.82
CA SER A 89 -12.82 19.67 9.53
C SER A 89 -11.38 20.23 9.57
N LYS A 90 -10.90 20.67 10.73
CA LYS A 90 -9.54 21.25 10.90
C LYS A 90 -8.50 20.28 11.46
N ALA A 91 -8.89 19.07 11.85
CA ALA A 91 -7.97 18.12 12.48
C ALA A 91 -7.11 17.37 11.45
N ASN A 92 -5.87 17.03 11.82
CA ASN A 92 -5.05 16.13 11.01
C ASN A 92 -5.80 14.80 10.82
N ILE A 93 -6.02 14.45 9.56
CA ILE A 93 -6.76 13.24 9.18
C ILE A 93 -5.97 11.97 9.50
N TRP A 94 -4.65 12.07 9.60
CA TRP A 94 -3.75 10.95 9.85
C TRP A 94 -3.50 10.77 11.34
N GLN A 95 -3.54 9.52 11.78
CA GLN A 95 -3.18 9.08 13.12
C GLN A 95 -2.01 8.11 12.99
N ILE A 96 -0.86 8.48 13.55
CA ILE A 96 0.33 7.65 13.56
C ILE A 96 0.61 7.15 14.97
N LYS A 97 0.89 5.86 15.08
CA LYS A 97 1.40 5.19 16.28
C LYS A 97 2.80 4.70 15.95
N CYS A 98 3.82 5.41 16.41
CA CYS A 98 5.22 5.05 16.26
C CYS A 98 5.98 5.41 17.54
N LYS A 99 6.90 4.55 17.99
CA LYS A 99 7.74 4.85 19.17
C LYS A 99 8.95 5.73 18.83
N ASN A 100 9.25 5.89 17.54
CA ASN A 100 10.44 6.57 17.07
C ASN A 100 10.05 7.83 16.30
N ASN A 101 10.41 8.99 16.87
CA ASN A 101 10.06 10.31 16.30
C ASN A 101 10.70 10.59 14.94
N VAL A 102 11.87 9.99 14.65
CA VAL A 102 12.53 10.13 13.35
C VAL A 102 11.75 9.37 12.30
N LEU A 103 11.42 8.11 12.57
CA LEU A 103 10.59 7.28 11.69
C LEU A 103 9.20 7.89 11.49
N GLU A 104 8.58 8.43 12.54
CA GLU A 104 7.30 9.13 12.45
C GLU A 104 7.36 10.29 11.43
N LYS A 105 8.39 11.15 11.55
CA LYS A 105 8.60 12.26 10.62
C LYS A 105 8.85 11.76 9.19
N THR A 106 9.63 10.70 9.02
CA THR A 106 9.88 10.08 7.72
C THR A 106 8.58 9.59 7.08
N VAL A 107 7.76 8.83 7.81
CA VAL A 107 6.46 8.35 7.32
C VAL A 107 5.57 9.52 6.91
N LEU A 108 5.46 10.57 7.74
CA LEU A 108 4.65 11.75 7.43
C LEU A 108 5.15 12.52 6.20
N ASN A 109 6.46 12.56 5.97
CA ASN A 109 7.04 13.17 4.77
C ASN A 109 6.72 12.34 3.52
N CYS A 110 6.95 11.01 3.58
CA CYS A 110 6.62 10.10 2.49
C CYS A 110 5.13 10.17 2.10
N LEU A 111 4.21 10.31 3.08
CA LEU A 111 2.78 10.47 2.80
C LEU A 111 2.44 11.74 2.02
N LYS A 112 3.13 12.85 2.32
CA LYS A 112 2.91 14.13 1.63
C LYS A 112 3.48 14.07 0.22
N GLU A 113 4.70 13.57 0.10
CA GLU A 113 5.43 13.49 -1.16
C GLU A 113 4.78 12.49 -2.15
N SER A 114 4.26 11.37 -1.65
CA SER A 114 3.59 10.38 -2.51
C SER A 114 2.24 10.85 -3.06
N GLY A 115 1.63 11.88 -2.47
CA GLY A 115 0.27 12.32 -2.78
C GLY A 115 -0.83 11.53 -2.06
N LEU A 116 -0.50 10.52 -1.24
CA LEU A 116 -1.49 9.80 -0.43
C LEU A 116 -2.21 10.72 0.55
N ALA A 117 -1.51 11.71 1.11
CA ALA A 117 -2.11 12.69 2.00
C ALA A 117 -3.22 13.50 1.30
N ARG A 118 -3.01 13.87 0.03
CA ARG A 118 -4.01 14.58 -0.77
C ARG A 118 -5.18 13.67 -1.11
N LEU A 119 -4.91 12.42 -1.52
CA LEU A 119 -5.95 11.45 -1.84
C LEU A 119 -6.88 11.19 -0.65
N ALA A 120 -6.31 10.99 0.54
CA ALA A 120 -7.07 10.82 1.77
C ALA A 120 -7.85 12.09 2.15
N GLN A 121 -7.45 13.28 1.71
CA GLN A 121 -8.19 14.51 1.95
C GLN A 121 -9.40 14.66 1.03
N THR A 122 -9.26 14.31 -0.25
CA THR A 122 -10.26 14.58 -1.30
C THR A 122 -11.26 13.45 -1.52
N GLU A 123 -10.88 12.22 -1.20
CA GLU A 123 -11.70 11.03 -1.41
C GLU A 123 -12.03 10.34 -0.08
N ALA A 124 -12.99 9.40 -0.11
CA ALA A 124 -13.25 8.47 0.99
C ALA A 124 -12.17 7.36 1.08
N PHE A 125 -10.92 7.75 0.88
CA PHE A 125 -9.75 6.89 0.92
C PHE A 125 -9.23 6.79 2.35
N GLU A 126 -9.44 5.63 2.98
CA GLU A 126 -9.13 5.40 4.39
C GLU A 126 -8.14 4.24 4.58
N PRO A 127 -6.86 4.41 4.23
CA PRO A 127 -5.89 3.33 4.33
C PRO A 127 -5.44 3.07 5.77
N THR A 128 -5.15 1.79 6.01
CA THR A 128 -4.33 1.33 7.12
C THR A 128 -2.95 0.96 6.59
N ILE A 129 -1.92 1.65 7.06
CA ILE A 129 -0.52 1.40 6.70
C ILE A 129 0.22 0.90 7.94
N LYS A 130 0.96 -0.20 7.81
CA LYS A 130 1.72 -0.83 8.90
C LYS A 130 3.12 -1.15 8.44
N GLY A 131 4.10 -0.78 9.26
CA GLY A 131 5.47 -1.27 9.16
C GLY A 131 5.75 -2.18 10.35
N ILE A 132 6.10 -3.44 10.09
CA ILE A 132 6.30 -4.46 11.12
C ILE A 132 7.61 -5.21 10.87
N GLN A 133 8.50 -5.18 11.87
CA GLN A 133 9.69 -6.03 11.93
C GLN A 133 9.29 -7.42 12.44
N ASN A 134 9.63 -8.45 11.67
CA ASN A 134 9.58 -9.85 12.09
C ASN A 134 10.94 -10.49 11.77
N ASN A 135 11.69 -10.87 12.80
CA ASN A 135 13.06 -11.37 12.67
C ASN A 135 13.95 -10.37 11.90
N ASP A 136 14.59 -10.81 10.81
CA ASP A 136 15.43 -10.03 9.91
C ASP A 136 14.64 -9.30 8.82
N THR A 137 13.31 -9.48 8.75
CA THR A 137 12.49 -8.94 7.66
C THR A 137 11.56 -7.85 8.17
N TYR A 138 11.69 -6.65 7.60
CA TYR A 138 10.73 -5.58 7.81
C TYR A 138 9.70 -5.58 6.67
N THR A 139 8.42 -5.62 7.03
CA THR A 139 7.32 -5.62 6.06
C THR A 139 6.50 -4.35 6.18
N LEU A 140 6.35 -3.65 5.06
CA LEU A 140 5.45 -2.53 4.89
C LEU A 140 4.18 -3.02 4.18
N THR A 141 3.01 -2.76 4.76
CA THR A 141 1.71 -3.13 4.19
C THR A 141 0.77 -1.93 4.21
N THR A 142 0.10 -1.67 3.09
CA THR A 142 -0.99 -0.71 2.95
C THR A 142 -2.25 -1.45 2.55
N GLU A 143 -3.34 -1.27 3.29
CA GLU A 143 -4.64 -1.90 3.01
C GLU A 143 -5.75 -0.84 3.02
N PHE A 144 -6.65 -0.88 2.04
CA PHE A 144 -7.80 0.03 1.96
C PHE A 144 -8.96 -0.55 1.16
N TYR A 145 -10.17 -0.08 1.47
CA TYR A 145 -11.39 -0.43 0.75
C TYR A 145 -11.44 0.26 -0.63
N LEU A 146 -11.96 -0.43 -1.63
CA LEU A 146 -12.04 0.01 -3.04
C LEU A 146 -13.43 0.53 -3.43
N GLY A 147 -14.35 0.78 -2.48
CA GLY A 147 -15.68 1.34 -2.80
C GLY A 147 -15.77 2.86 -2.81
N PHE A 148 -14.64 3.59 -2.87
CA PHE A 148 -14.64 5.04 -3.06
C PHE A 148 -14.52 5.43 -4.54
N ASN A 149 -14.85 6.69 -4.84
CA ASN A 149 -14.76 7.25 -6.19
C ASN A 149 -13.30 7.37 -6.63
N ASN A 150 -13.04 7.30 -7.95
CA ASN A 150 -11.69 7.46 -8.50
C ASN A 150 -10.62 6.53 -7.89
N LYS A 151 -11.01 5.36 -7.39
CA LYS A 151 -10.12 4.38 -6.73
C LYS A 151 -8.87 4.03 -7.51
N GLU A 152 -8.95 4.06 -8.82
CA GLU A 152 -7.82 3.84 -9.72
C GLU A 152 -6.70 4.88 -9.55
N GLN A 153 -7.02 6.08 -9.07
CA GLN A 153 -6.05 7.13 -8.73
C GLN A 153 -5.23 6.80 -7.48
N SER A 154 -5.62 5.79 -6.68
CA SER A 154 -4.86 5.36 -5.50
C SER A 154 -3.63 4.53 -5.82
N LEU A 155 -3.55 3.99 -7.04
CA LEU A 155 -2.53 3.03 -7.45
C LEU A 155 -1.12 3.65 -7.43
N PHE A 156 -0.91 4.74 -8.15
CA PHE A 156 0.37 5.45 -8.22
C PHE A 156 0.81 6.05 -6.87
N PRO A 157 -0.03 6.80 -6.13
CA PRO A 157 0.34 7.31 -4.81
C PRO A 157 0.73 6.21 -3.81
N SER A 158 0.02 5.08 -3.85
CA SER A 158 0.33 3.93 -2.98
C SER A 158 1.68 3.32 -3.33
N LEU A 159 1.95 3.10 -4.63
CA LEU A 159 3.25 2.62 -5.10
C LEU A 159 4.37 3.58 -4.70
N HIS A 160 4.22 4.87 -5.02
CA HIS A 160 5.23 5.89 -4.76
C HIS A 160 5.53 5.99 -3.26
N PHE A 161 4.52 5.90 -2.39
CA PHE A 161 4.74 5.84 -0.94
C PHE A 161 5.63 4.65 -0.53
N HIS A 162 5.35 3.46 -1.06
CA HIS A 162 6.18 2.28 -0.77
C HIS A 162 7.61 2.47 -1.28
N GLN A 163 7.81 3.03 -2.47
CA GLN A 163 9.14 3.33 -3.02
C GLN A 163 9.91 4.32 -2.13
N LEU A 164 9.29 5.44 -1.73
CA LEU A 164 9.91 6.42 -0.84
C LEU A 164 10.28 5.82 0.52
N MET A 165 9.43 4.96 1.08
CA MET A 165 9.72 4.27 2.34
C MET A 165 10.89 3.30 2.20
N LEU A 166 10.94 2.50 1.14
CA LEU A 166 12.05 1.59 0.85
C LEU A 166 13.36 2.36 0.64
N ASP A 167 13.34 3.44 -0.13
CA ASP A 167 14.50 4.31 -0.34
C ASP A 167 15.02 4.91 0.96
N ASN A 168 14.10 5.35 1.83
CA ASN A 168 14.48 5.84 3.16
C ASN A 168 15.05 4.72 4.03
N PHE A 169 14.53 3.51 3.94
CA PHE A 169 15.08 2.41 4.72
C PHE A 169 16.48 2.01 4.25
N ASN A 170 16.69 1.88 2.94
CA ASN A 170 17.98 1.54 2.35
C ASN A 170 19.08 2.58 2.64
N ARG A 171 18.70 3.86 2.84
CA ARG A 171 19.67 4.91 3.20
C ARG A 171 20.02 4.93 4.69
N ASN A 172 19.13 4.47 5.57
CA ASN A 172 19.24 4.68 7.01
C ASN A 172 19.44 3.39 7.81
N TYR A 173 19.31 2.22 7.17
CA TYR A 173 19.45 0.91 7.79
C TYR A 173 20.32 0.00 6.92
N ASP A 174 21.06 -0.89 7.58
CA ASP A 174 21.91 -1.89 6.94
C ASP A 174 21.04 -2.98 6.30
N VAL A 175 20.57 -2.72 5.08
CA VAL A 175 19.76 -3.64 4.31
C VAL A 175 20.64 -4.72 3.69
N ILE A 176 20.23 -5.97 3.89
CA ILE A 176 20.94 -7.15 3.39
C ILE A 176 20.53 -7.36 1.95
N THR A 177 21.48 -7.18 1.03
CA THR A 177 21.34 -7.58 -0.35
C THR A 177 21.72 -9.07 -0.45
N GLU A 178 20.78 -9.95 -0.80
CA GLU A 178 21.18 -11.34 -1.09
C GLU A 178 22.10 -11.32 -2.32
N PRO A 179 23.26 -12.00 -2.29
CA PRO A 179 24.06 -12.15 -3.49
C PRO A 179 23.23 -12.92 -4.52
N ASN A 180 23.04 -12.35 -5.72
CA ASN A 180 22.41 -13.02 -6.85
C ASN A 180 23.11 -14.37 -7.08
N ILE A 181 22.48 -15.46 -6.65
CA ILE A 181 22.90 -16.80 -7.01
C ILE A 181 22.34 -17.05 -8.41
N ASN A 182 23.15 -16.72 -9.42
CA ASN A 182 22.92 -17.10 -10.82
C ASN A 182 22.92 -18.63 -10.97
#